data_AF-A0A7N0VEX9-F1
#
_entry.id   AF-A0A7N0VEX9-F1
#
_cell.length_a   1.000
_cell.length_b   1.000
_cell.length_c   1.000
_cell.angle_alpha   90.00
_cell.angle_beta   90.00
_cell.angle_gamma   90.00
#
_symmetry.space_group_name_H-M   'P 1'
#
loop_
_entity.id
_entity.type
_entity.pdbx_description
1 polymer ?
#
loop_
_entity_poly.entity_id
_entity_poly.type
_entity_poly.pdbx_seq_one_letter_code
_entity_poly.pdbx_strand_id
1 'polypeptide(L)'
;MEIAAASAVFCVSLVSVLAMLAYRFLDRVWLKPKRLENCLMRQGLSGSTYRLVYGDSRDENKACREANSKPINLSDDIVPRLLPYVNLQIKKYGKFFIGAHWFITICSLRKKPA
;
A
#
# COMPACT_ATOMS: atom_id res chain seq x y z
N MET A 1 -26.82 43.00 5.84
CA MET A 1 -25.96 42.33 6.84
C MET A 1 -26.30 40.84 6.94
N GLU A 2 -27.59 40.47 7.03
CA GLU A 2 -28.09 39.08 7.04
C GLU A 2 -27.51 38.16 5.94
N ILE A 3 -27.52 38.63 4.68
CA ILE A 3 -27.06 37.84 3.52
C ILE A 3 -25.55 37.55 3.60
N ALA A 4 -24.76 38.51 4.09
CA ALA A 4 -23.32 38.37 4.25
C ALA A 4 -22.95 37.43 5.41
N ALA A 5 -23.76 37.42 6.48
CA ALA A 5 -23.59 36.47 7.57
C ALA A 5 -23.96 35.04 7.14
N ALA A 6 -25.06 34.87 6.41
CA ALA A 6 -25.50 33.57 5.92
C ALA A 6 -24.49 32.95 4.93
N SER A 7 -23.93 33.74 4.00
CA SER A 7 -22.92 33.26 3.07
C SER A 7 -21.60 32.92 3.76
N ALA A 8 -21.18 33.70 4.76
CA ALA A 8 -19.99 33.40 5.56
C ALA A 8 -20.12 32.07 6.31
N VAL A 9 -21.27 31.81 6.96
CA VAL A 9 -21.54 30.54 7.65
C VAL A 9 -21.49 29.36 6.68
N PHE A 10 -22.08 29.51 5.48
CA PHE A 10 -22.05 28.46 4.46
C PHE A 10 -20.62 28.16 3.98
N CYS A 11 -19.80 29.18 3.73
CA CYS A 11 -18.40 29.02 3.36
C CYS A 11 -17.59 28.29 4.45
N VAL A 12 -17.76 28.68 5.72
CA VAL A 12 -17.07 28.02 6.84
C VAL A 12 -17.48 26.55 6.95
N SER A 13 -18.77 26.26 6.78
CA SER A 13 -19.29 24.89 6.82
C SER A 13 -18.67 24.03 5.70
N LEU A 14 -18.64 24.54 4.46
CA LEU A 14 -18.04 23.84 3.32
C LEU A 14 -16.55 23.57 3.53
N VAL A 15 -15.80 24.57 3.97
CA VAL A 15 -14.36 24.43 4.25
C VAL A 15 -14.12 23.38 5.33
N SER A 16 -14.93 23.37 6.40
CA SER A 16 -14.79 22.37 7.46
C SER A 16 -15.06 20.94 6.97
N VAL A 17 -16.05 20.74 6.10
CA VAL A 17 -16.37 19.43 5.51
C VAL A 17 -15.24 18.96 4.60
N LEU A 18 -14.71 19.84 3.76
CA LEU A 18 -13.57 19.53 2.89
C LEU A 18 -12.32 19.18 3.71
N ALA A 19 -12.04 19.93 4.78
CA ALA A 19 -10.93 19.64 5.68
C ALA A 19 -11.08 18.28 6.37
N MET A 20 -12.28 17.95 6.84
CA MET A 20 -12.57 16.63 7.44
C MET A 20 -12.38 15.50 6.43
N LEU A 21 -12.84 15.67 5.19
CA LEU A 21 -12.64 14.68 4.13
C LEU A 21 -11.16 14.51 3.82
N ALA A 22 -10.41 15.61 3.64
CA ALA A 22 -8.97 15.56 3.40
C ALA A 22 -8.22 14.84 4.54
N TYR A 23 -8.57 15.13 5.80
CA TYR A 23 -8.00 14.45 6.96
C TYR A 23 -8.33 12.95 6.97
N ARG A 24 -9.58 12.57 6.68
CA ARG A 24 -10.02 11.17 6.58
C ARG A 24 -9.28 10.42 5.46
N PHE A 25 -9.07 11.08 4.32
CA PHE A 25 -8.30 10.54 3.22
C PHE A 25 -6.84 10.35 3.62
N LEU A 26 -6.21 11.35 4.25
CA LEU A 26 -4.83 11.26 4.71
C LEU A 26 -4.65 10.16 5.76
N ASP A 27 -5.57 10.01 6.72
CA ASP A 27 -5.51 8.94 7.72
C ASP A 27 -5.65 7.55 7.08
N ARG A 28 -6.53 7.40 6.08
CA ARG A 28 -6.69 6.13 5.36
C ARG A 28 -5.52 5.82 4.43
N VAL A 29 -5.03 6.80 3.69
CA VAL A 29 -4.00 6.63 2.67
C VAL A 29 -2.60 6.59 3.28
N TRP A 30 -2.35 7.26 4.41
CA TRP A 30 -1.02 7.33 5.02
C TRP A 30 -0.92 6.57 6.33
N LEU A 31 -1.80 6.86 7.30
CA LEU A 31 -1.67 6.32 8.65
C LEU A 31 -1.95 4.81 8.70
N LYS A 32 -2.97 4.32 7.99
CA LYS A 32 -3.26 2.89 7.93
C LYS A 32 -2.11 2.05 7.36
N PRO A 33 -1.55 2.34 6.17
CA PRO A 33 -0.47 1.53 5.63
C PRO A 33 0.80 1.59 6.48
N LYS A 34 1.15 2.76 7.03
CA LYS A 34 2.32 2.91 7.92
C LYS A 34 2.18 2.06 9.19
N ARG A 35 0.97 1.97 9.76
CA ARG A 35 0.68 1.11 10.92
C ARG A 35 0.79 -0.37 10.57
N LEU A 36 0.30 -0.77 9.41
CA LEU A 36 0.39 -2.14 8.92
C LEU A 36 1.86 -2.55 8.66
N GLU A 37 2.63 -1.68 8.01
CA GLU A 37 4.07 -1.87 7.77
C GLU A 37 4.81 -2.10 9.09
N ASN A 38 4.63 -1.22 10.08
CA ASN A 38 5.26 -1.38 11.39
C ASN A 38 4.85 -2.69 12.09
N CYS A 39 3.61 -3.15 11.88
CA CYS A 39 3.13 -4.40 12.45
C CYS A 39 3.81 -5.61 11.81
N LEU A 40 3.97 -5.60 10.49
CA LEU A 40 4.66 -6.63 9.72
C LEU A 40 6.16 -6.66 10.09
N MET A 41 6.81 -5.50 10.17
CA MET A 41 8.20 -5.40 10.61
C MET A 41 8.42 -5.99 12.01
N ARG A 42 7.50 -5.73 12.95
CA ARG A 42 7.56 -6.33 14.30
C ARG A 42 7.34 -7.84 14.31
N GLN A 43 6.73 -8.40 13.27
CA GLN A 43 6.52 -9.85 13.12
C GLN A 43 7.70 -10.53 12.38
N GLY A 44 8.78 -9.79 12.09
CA GLY A 44 9.92 -10.30 11.33
C GLY A 44 9.68 -10.38 9.83
N LEU A 45 8.53 -9.88 9.35
CA LEU A 45 8.21 -9.79 7.93
C LEU A 45 8.82 -8.49 7.40
N SER A 46 10.04 -8.58 6.88
CA SER A 46 10.61 -7.49 6.10
C SER A 46 9.95 -7.49 4.72
N GLY A 47 9.25 -6.41 4.38
CA GLY A 47 8.60 -6.20 3.09
C GLY A 47 9.15 -4.97 2.38
N SER A 48 8.55 -4.59 1.25
CA SER A 48 8.80 -3.28 0.64
C SER A 48 8.20 -2.16 1.51
N THR A 49 8.96 -1.07 1.67
CA THR A 49 8.49 0.13 2.39
C THR A 49 7.37 0.81 1.62
N TYR A 50 6.30 1.21 2.31
CA TYR A 50 5.14 1.83 1.68
C TYR A 50 5.51 3.14 0.95
N ARG A 51 5.20 3.23 -0.35
CA ARG A 51 5.35 4.44 -1.18
C ARG A 51 3.99 4.98 -1.64
N LEU A 52 3.66 6.17 -1.17
CA LEU A 52 2.34 6.81 -1.14
C LEU A 52 1.52 6.96 -2.42
N VAL A 53 2.12 6.84 -3.60
CA VAL A 53 1.43 7.17 -4.86
C VAL A 53 1.65 6.12 -5.95
N TYR A 54 2.79 5.44 -5.92
CA TYR A 54 3.15 4.47 -6.95
C TYR A 54 3.36 3.06 -6.42
N GLY A 55 3.33 2.87 -5.09
CA GLY A 55 3.57 1.57 -4.46
C GLY A 55 4.74 0.84 -5.12
N ASP A 56 4.50 -0.43 -5.45
CA ASP A 56 5.44 -1.28 -6.18
C ASP A 56 5.14 -1.40 -7.68
N SER A 57 4.10 -0.73 -8.20
CA SER A 57 3.70 -0.81 -9.61
C SER A 57 4.80 -0.39 -10.60
N ARG A 58 5.66 0.56 -10.22
CA ARG A 58 6.82 0.95 -11.04
C ARG A 58 7.89 -0.14 -11.05
N ASP A 59 8.10 -0.78 -9.92
CA ASP A 59 9.10 -1.83 -9.77
C ASP A 59 8.61 -3.13 -10.45
N GLU A 60 7.31 -3.41 -10.40
CA GLU A 60 6.61 -4.41 -11.22
C GLU A 60 6.83 -4.18 -12.71
N ASN A 61 6.53 -2.98 -13.21
CA ASN A 61 6.62 -2.69 -14.63
C ASN A 61 8.09 -2.75 -15.13
N LYS A 62 9.05 -2.31 -14.32
CA LYS A 62 10.48 -2.49 -14.62
C LYS A 62 10.88 -3.95 -14.70
N ALA A 63 10.46 -4.78 -13.73
CA ALA A 63 10.74 -6.20 -13.73
C ALA A 63 10.13 -6.91 -14.95
N CYS A 64 8.90 -6.55 -15.32
CA CYS A 64 8.26 -7.05 -16.54
C CYS A 64 9.02 -6.64 -17.81
N ARG A 65 9.47 -5.38 -17.90
CA ARG A 65 10.21 -4.89 -19.06
C ARG A 65 11.56 -5.58 -19.22
N GLU A 66 12.28 -5.79 -18.11
CA GLU A 66 13.57 -6.50 -18.10
C GLU A 66 13.41 -8.00 -18.40
N ALA A 67 12.36 -8.63 -17.87
CA ALA A 67 12.05 -10.01 -18.20
C ALA A 67 11.69 -10.15 -19.68
N ASN A 68 10.99 -9.16 -20.25
CA ASN A 68 10.59 -9.14 -21.65
C ASN A 68 11.73 -8.87 -22.64
N SER A 69 12.76 -8.15 -22.23
CA SER A 69 13.91 -7.83 -23.09
C SER A 69 14.88 -9.00 -23.28
N LYS A 70 14.85 -10.02 -22.40
CA LYS A 70 15.72 -11.20 -22.50
C LYS A 70 15.02 -12.29 -23.34
N PRO A 71 15.68 -12.90 -24.34
CA PRO A 71 15.12 -14.06 -25.03
C PRO A 71 15.05 -15.27 -24.09
N ILE A 72 14.09 -16.17 -24.30
CA ILE A 72 13.91 -17.41 -23.50
C ILE A 72 13.98 -18.63 -24.43
N ASN A 73 14.67 -19.69 -24.02
CA ASN A 73 14.66 -20.95 -24.76
C ASN A 73 13.46 -21.81 -24.34
N LEU A 74 13.07 -22.76 -25.20
CA LEU A 74 11.95 -23.68 -24.93
C LEU A 74 12.18 -24.60 -23.73
N SER A 75 13.44 -24.81 -23.34
CA SER A 75 13.86 -25.63 -22.21
C SER A 75 14.02 -24.84 -20.89
N ASP A 76 13.94 -23.51 -20.94
CA ASP A 76 14.12 -22.65 -19.76
C ASP A 76 12.82 -22.51 -18.96
N ASP A 77 12.93 -22.26 -17.65
CA ASP A 77 11.78 -22.03 -16.79
C ASP A 77 10.99 -20.79 -17.25
N ILE A 78 9.69 -20.98 -17.48
CA ILE A 78 8.76 -19.95 -17.98
C ILE A 78 8.27 -19.05 -16.82
N VAL A 79 8.32 -19.52 -15.57
CA VAL A 79 7.79 -18.80 -14.40
C VAL A 79 8.41 -17.40 -14.20
N PRO A 80 9.73 -17.18 -14.34
CA PRO A 80 10.35 -15.86 -14.24
C PRO A 80 9.89 -14.89 -15.34
N ARG A 81 9.35 -15.38 -16.46
CA ARG A 81 8.82 -14.55 -17.56
C ARG A 81 7.39 -14.12 -17.29
N LEU A 82 6.56 -15.01 -16.76
CA LEU A 82 5.16 -14.74 -16.47
C LEU A 82 4.99 -13.86 -15.22
N LEU A 83 5.81 -14.11 -14.19
CA LEU A 83 5.71 -13.44 -12.89
C LEU A 83 7.10 -12.95 -12.41
N PRO A 84 7.77 -12.05 -13.16
CA PRO A 84 9.13 -11.61 -12.86
C PRO A 84 9.23 -10.91 -11.50
N TYR A 85 8.22 -10.10 -11.17
CA TYR A 85 8.16 -9.38 -9.90
C TYR A 85 8.01 -10.33 -8.69
N VAL A 86 7.20 -11.39 -8.81
CA VAL A 86 7.03 -12.39 -7.75
C VAL A 86 8.31 -13.18 -7.55
N ASN A 87 8.97 -13.59 -8.65
CA ASN A 87 10.26 -14.30 -8.57
C ASN A 87 11.34 -13.44 -7.88
N LEU A 88 11.40 -12.16 -8.22
CA LEU A 88 12.31 -11.19 -7.58
C LEU A 88 12.02 -11.04 -6.08
N GLN A 89 10.74 -10.95 -5.69
CA GLN A 89 10.35 -10.84 -4.29
C GLN A 89 10.64 -12.12 -3.50
N ILE A 90 10.40 -13.29 -4.06
CA ILE A 90 10.75 -14.57 -3.42
C ILE A 90 12.27 -14.67 -3.22
N LYS A 91 13.08 -14.24 -4.19
CA LYS A 91 14.54 -14.18 -4.04
C LYS A 91 14.99 -13.18 -2.97
N LYS A 92 14.28 -12.06 -2.83
CA LYS A 92 14.66 -10.97 -1.92
C LYS A 92 14.19 -11.16 -0.48
N TYR A 93 12.97 -11.68 -0.29
CA TYR A 93 12.28 -11.79 1.01
C TYR A 93 11.95 -13.23 1.41
N GLY A 94 12.22 -14.23 0.55
CA GLY A 94 11.90 -15.64 0.80
C GLY A 94 10.45 -16.01 0.50
N LYS A 95 10.04 -17.25 0.85
CA LYS A 95 8.70 -17.83 0.58
C LYS A 95 7.54 -17.21 1.38
N PHE A 96 7.76 -16.10 2.09
CA PHE A 96 6.87 -15.63 3.15
C PHE A 96 5.77 -14.64 2.69
N PHE A 97 5.47 -14.58 1.39
CA PHE A 97 4.59 -13.54 0.84
C PHE A 97 3.09 -13.89 0.78
N ILE A 98 2.69 -15.07 1.24
CA ILE A 98 1.32 -15.56 1.06
C ILE A 98 0.60 -15.53 2.42
N GLY A 99 0.01 -14.38 2.77
CA GLY A 99 -0.77 -14.28 4.01
C GLY A 99 -1.49 -12.96 4.26
N ALA A 100 -1.58 -12.03 3.31
CA ALA A 100 -2.12 -10.70 3.56
C ALA A 100 -3.59 -10.69 4.05
N HIS A 101 -4.36 -11.75 3.77
CA HIS A 101 -5.76 -11.85 4.20
C HIS A 101 -5.92 -12.23 5.69
N TRP A 102 -4.96 -12.94 6.29
CA TRP A 102 -5.01 -13.33 7.70
C TRP A 102 -4.37 -12.30 8.65
N PHE A 103 -3.42 -11.49 8.14
CA PHE A 103 -2.63 -10.56 8.98
C PHE A 103 -3.38 -9.32 9.47
N ILE A 104 -4.41 -8.85 8.74
CA ILE A 104 -5.24 -7.71 9.17
C ILE A 104 -5.96 -8.03 10.48
N THR A 105 -6.40 -9.28 10.64
CA THR A 105 -7.06 -9.79 11.84
C THR A 105 -6.08 -9.90 13.02
N ILE A 106 -4.88 -10.47 12.83
CA ILE A 106 -3.85 -10.58 13.88
C ILE A 106 -3.43 -9.21 14.41
N CYS A 107 -3.25 -8.23 13.52
CA CYS A 107 -2.80 -6.90 13.94
C CYS A 107 -3.90 -6.12 14.68
N SER A 108 -5.19 -6.35 14.38
CA SER A 108 -6.32 -5.77 15.14
C SER A 108 -6.52 -6.41 16.53
N LEU A 109 -6.19 -7.70 16.69
CA LEU A 109 -6.47 -8.44 17.93
C LEU A 109 -5.51 -8.10 19.09
N ARG A 110 -4.33 -7.53 18.83
CA ARG A 110 -3.36 -7.19 19.89
C ARG A 110 -3.55 -5.79 20.50
N LYS A 111 -4.62 -5.09 20.12
CA LYS A 111 -4.93 -3.74 20.62
C LYS A 111 -6.13 -3.69 21.58
N LYS A 112 -6.59 -4.83 22.10
CA LYS A 112 -7.40 -4.83 23.34
C LYS A 112 -6.44 -4.79 24.53
N PRO A 113 -6.31 -3.66 25.25
CA PRO A 113 -5.75 -3.73 26.60
C PRO A 113 -6.71 -4.58 27.45
N ALA A 114 -6.13 -5.42 28.31
CA ALA A 114 -6.82 -5.99 29.44
C ALA A 114 -7.31 -4.88 30.38
#